data_AF-A0A502HJX7-F1
#
_entry.id   AF-A0A502HJX7-F1
#
_cell.length_a   1.000
_cell.length_b   1.000
_cell.length_c   1.000
_cell.angle_alpha   90.00
_cell.angle_beta   90.00
_cell.angle_gamma   90.00
#
_symmetry.space_group_name_H-M   'P 1'
#
loop_
_entity.id
_entity.type
_entity.pdbx_description
1 polymer ?
#
loop_
_entity_poly.entity_id
_entity_poly.type
_entity_poly.pdbx_seq_one_letter_code
_entity_poly.pdbx_strand_id
1 'polypeptide(L)' 'MIAFDLNQNDSEALLHHVDEFRPQSGDAREDARLRDALLELRTALVSYLEEPEALATPEPGR' A
#
# COMPACT_ATOMS: atom_id res chain seq x y z
N MET A 1 2.10 9.61 6.47
CA MET A 1 2.66 8.25 6.42
C MET A 1 1.60 7.30 6.92
N ILE A 2 1.15 6.37 6.08
CA ILE A 2 0.13 5.38 6.43
C ILE A 2 0.87 4.19 7.05
N ALA A 3 0.49 3.80 8.27
CA ALA A 3 1.00 2.60 8.92
C ALA A 3 0.00 1.46 8.67
N PHE A 4 0.48 0.37 8.07
CA PHE A 4 -0.33 -0.83 7.87
C PHE A 4 -0.04 -1.83 8.99
N ASP A 5 -1.10 -2.31 9.64
CA ASP A 5 -1.08 -3.45 10.55
C ASP A 5 -1.75 -4.64 9.85
N LEU A 6 -1.30 -4.91 8.62
CA LEU A 6 -1.87 -5.95 7.75
C LEU A 6 -0.89 -7.10 7.65
N ASN A 7 -1.39 -8.33 7.69
CA ASN A 7 -0.55 -9.47 7.36
C ASN A 7 -0.13 -9.40 5.87
N GLN A 8 0.93 -10.12 5.49
CA GLN A 8 1.44 -10.13 4.12
C GLN A 8 0.34 -10.51 3.11
N ASN A 9 -0.47 -11.53 3.43
CA ASN A 9 -1.55 -11.99 2.55
C ASN A 9 -2.63 -10.91 2.33
N ASP A 10 -3.04 -10.22 3.40
CA ASP A 10 -4.01 -9.12 3.31
C ASP A 10 -3.44 -7.92 2.56
N SER A 11 -2.15 -7.64 2.75
CA SER A 11 -1.46 -6.55 2.05
C SER A 11 -1.35 -6.83 0.54
N GLU A 12 -1.05 -8.07 0.16
CA GLU A 12 -1.04 -8.52 -1.24
C GLU A 12 -2.45 -8.50 -1.85
N ALA A 13 -3.47 -8.94 -1.11
CA ALA A 13 -4.87 -8.88 -1.56
C ALA A 13 -5.34 -7.43 -1.76
N LEU A 14 -4.96 -6.53 -0.85
CA LEU A 14 -5.28 -5.10 -0.96
C LEU A 14 -4.54 -4.47 -2.14
N LEU A 15 -3.26 -4.81 -2.36
CA LEU A 15 -2.48 -4.35 -3.50
C LEU A 15 -3.14 -4.76 -4.83
N HIS A 16 -3.59 -6.02 -4.93
CA HIS A 16 -4.29 -6.52 -6.11
C HIS A 16 -5.60 -5.74 -6.35
N HIS A 17 -6.37 -5.51 -5.29
CA HIS A 17 -7.61 -4.75 -5.37
C HIS A 17 -7.39 -3.30 -5.84
N VAL A 18 -6.34 -2.64 -5.34
CA VAL A 18 -5.98 -1.26 -5.73
C VAL A 18 -5.56 -1.20 -7.20
N ASP A 19 -4.92 -2.25 -7.74
CA ASP A 19 -4.49 -2.30 -9.14
C ASP A 19 -5.67 -2.55 -10.11
N GLU A 20 -6.60 -3.43 -9.73
CA GLU A 20 -7.80 -3.75 -10.52
C GLU A 20 -8.89 -2.68 -10.42
N PHE A 21 -8.97 -1.95 -9.30
CA PHE A 21 -10.01 -0.96 -9.11
C PHE A 21 -9.85 0.20 -10.10
N ARG A 22 -10.93 0.47 -10.83
CA ARG A 22 -11.04 1.60 -11.75
C ARG A 22 -12.15 2.51 -11.25
N PRO A 23 -11.82 3.72 -10.76
CA PRO A 23 -12.85 4.65 -10.33
C PRO A 23 -13.72 5.04 -11.53
N GLN A 24 -15.04 4.84 -11.36
CA GLN A 24 -16.06 5.24 -12.32
C GLN A 24 -17.19 6.00 -11.62
N SER A 25 -16.84 7.01 -10.82
CA SER A 25 -17.81 7.80 -10.05
C SER A 25 -18.72 8.63 -10.97
N GLY A 26 -18.32 8.83 -12.23
CA GLY A 26 -19.04 9.69 -13.19
C GLY A 26 -18.63 11.16 -13.07
N ASP A 27 -17.76 11.48 -12.12
CA ASP A 27 -17.21 12.81 -11.85
C ASP A 27 -15.69 12.80 -12.09
N ALA A 28 -15.25 13.35 -13.22
CA ALA A 28 -13.85 13.28 -13.65
C ALA A 28 -12.85 13.88 -12.62
N ARG A 29 -13.29 14.84 -11.82
CA ARG A 29 -12.49 15.42 -10.72
C ARG A 29 -12.34 14.45 -9.56
N GLU A 30 -13.41 13.73 -9.23
CA GLU A 30 -13.40 12.73 -8.17
C GLU A 30 -12.59 11.51 -8.60
N ASP A 31 -12.78 11.04 -9.83
CA ASP A 31 -11.98 9.96 -10.42
C ASP A 31 -10.49 10.32 -10.46
N ALA A 32 -10.14 11.59 -10.69
CA ALA A 32 -8.74 12.04 -10.61
C ALA A 32 -8.18 11.99 -9.19
N ARG A 33 -8.92 12.46 -8.19
CA ARG A 33 -8.49 12.38 -6.79
C ARG A 33 -8.39 10.94 -6.30
N LEU A 34 -9.36 10.09 -6.64
CA LEU A 34 -9.33 8.67 -6.29
C LEU A 34 -8.14 7.96 -6.93
N ARG A 35 -7.84 8.23 -8.20
CA ARG A 35 -6.63 7.68 -8.85
C ARG A 35 -5.36 8.10 -8.12
N ASP A 36 -5.25 9.37 -7.75
CA ASP A 36 -4.09 9.89 -7.02
C ASP A 36 -3.94 9.21 -5.65
N ALA A 37 -5.04 9.09 -4.90
CA ALA A 37 -5.07 8.40 -3.62
C ALA A 37 -4.74 6.90 -3.74
N LEU A 38 -5.22 6.23 -4.78
CA LEU A 38 -4.91 4.82 -5.06
C LEU A 38 -3.43 4.63 -5.42
N LEU A 39 -2.82 5.56 -6.14
CA LEU A 39 -1.38 5.54 -6.44
C LEU A 39 -0.53 5.73 -5.18
N GLU A 40 -0.93 6.64 -4.29
CA GLU A 40 -0.26 6.84 -3.00
C GLU A 40 -0.40 5.60 -2.11
N LEU A 41 -1.60 5.02 -2.04
CA LEU A 41 -1.87 3.77 -1.32
C LEU A 41 -1.05 2.60 -1.87
N ARG A 42 -0.99 2.44 -3.19
CA ARG A 42 -0.17 1.41 -3.86
C ARG A 42 1.30 1.57 -3.51
N THR A 43 1.82 2.79 -3.58
CA THR A 43 3.23 3.08 -3.25
C THR A 43 3.53 2.71 -1.81
N ALA A 44 2.65 3.10 -0.87
CA ALA A 44 2.82 2.80 0.54
C ALA A 44 2.73 1.28 0.83
N LEU A 45 1.83 0.56 0.15
CA LEU A 45 1.70 -0.90 0.27
C LEU A 45 2.91 -1.65 -0.31
N VAL A 46 3.42 -1.21 -1.46
CA VAL A 46 4.63 -1.79 -2.06
C VAL A 46 5.82 -1.57 -1.12
N SER A 47 6.03 -0.36 -0.59
CA SER A 47 7.09 -0.12 0.39
C SER A 47 6.92 -0.96 1.65
N TYR A 48 5.69 -1.12 2.15
CA TYR A 48 5.39 -1.98 3.30
C TYR A 48 5.72 -3.46 3.04
N LEU A 49 5.42 -3.96 1.84
CA LEU A 49 5.71 -5.33 1.41
C LEU A 49 7.18 -5.56 1.03
N GLU A 50 7.90 -4.51 0.61
CA GLU A 50 9.35 -4.53 0.33
C GLU A 50 10.20 -4.32 1.60
N GLU A 51 9.60 -3.81 2.69
CA GLU A 51 10.19 -3.70 4.03
C GLU A 51 9.65 -4.77 5.02
N PRO A 52 9.60 -6.08 4.71
CA PRO A 52 9.18 -7.06 5.71
C PRO A 52 10.25 -7.28 6.78
N GLU A 53 11.52 -6.90 6.54
CA GLU A 53 12.65 -7.37 7.37
C GLU A 53 13.90 -6.47 7.35
N ALA A 54 13.80 -5.14 7.26
CA ALA A 54 14.99 -4.28 7.44
C ALA A 54 15.32 -3.97 8.91
N LEU A 55 14.48 -4.41 9.86
CA LEU A 55 14.64 -4.18 11.31
C LEU A 55 14.73 -5.47 12.15
N ALA A 56 14.85 -6.64 11.53
CA ALA A 56 15.04 -7.90 12.24
C ALA A 56 16.52 -8.24 12.51
N THR A 57 17.41 -7.25 12.65
CA THR A 57 18.68 -7.43 13.35
C THR A 57 18.54 -6.96 14.79
N PRO A 58 18.33 -7.86 15.77
CA PRO A 58 18.71 -7.57 17.13
C PRO A 58 20.24 -7.56 17.18
N GLU A 59 20.86 -6.40 17.00
CA GLU A 59 22.19 -6.20 17.60
C GLU A 59 21.97 -5.84 19.07
N PRO A 60 22.27 -6.77 19.98
CA PRO A 60 23.22 -6.40 21.00
C PRO A 60 24.23 -7.51 21.27
N GLY A 61 25.51 -7.22 21.02
CA GLY A 61 26.60 -7.77 21.81
C GLY A 61 27.71 -8.48 21.03
N ARG A 62 28.84 -7.79 20.87
CA ARG A 62 30.13 -8.31 21.32
C ARG A 62 31.10 -7.20 21.67
#